data_AF-A0A957T058-F1
#
_entry.id   AF-A0A957T058-F1
#
_cell.length_a   1.000
_cell.length_b   1.000
_cell.length_c   1.000
_cell.angle_alpha   90.00
_cell.angle_beta   90.00
_cell.angle_gamma   90.00
#
_symmetry.space_group_name_H-M   'P 1'
#
loop_
_entity.id
_entity.type
_entity.pdbx_description
1 polymer ?
#
loop_
_entity_poly.entity_id
_entity_poly.type
_entity_poly.pdbx_seq_one_letter_code
_entity_poly.pdbx_strand_id
1 'polypeptide(L)' 'GHIERGEERFTVAWHHRDDHVWYEILAFSQPNHWLVKLGYPVARFYQRRFARSSMYRMQQATRSTLQVA' A
#
# COMPACT_ATOMS: atom_id res chain seq x y z
N GLY A 1 -11.66 -16.44 17.87
CA GLY A 1 -11.86 -15.53 16.72
C GLY A 1 -10.51 -14.97 16.30
N HIS A 2 -10.30 -14.66 15.01
CA HIS A 2 -9.01 -14.17 14.48
C HIS A 2 -8.54 -12.94 15.28
N ILE A 3 -7.25 -12.92 15.63
CA ILE A 3 -6.67 -12.00 16.62
C ILE A 3 -6.47 -10.60 16.01
N GLU A 4 -6.29 -10.55 14.70
CA GLU A 4 -6.22 -9.34 13.86
C GLU A 4 -7.23 -9.44 12.71
N ARG A 5 -7.79 -8.32 12.25
CA ARG A 5 -8.56 -8.24 11.01
C ARG A 5 -8.15 -7.00 10.24
N GLY A 6 -8.27 -6.98 8.92
CA GLY A 6 -7.90 -5.82 8.13
C GLY A 6 -8.06 -6.05 6.64
N GLU A 7 -7.77 -5.01 5.88
CA GLU A 7 -7.73 -5.06 4.42
C GLU A 7 -6.49 -4.34 3.94
N GLU A 8 -5.87 -4.90 2.89
CA GLU A 8 -4.83 -4.26 2.10
C GLU A 8 -5.27 -4.29 0.64
N ARG A 9 -5.39 -3.10 0.04
CA ARG A 9 -5.87 -2.92 -1.33
C ARG A 9 -4.87 -2.10 -2.13
N PHE A 10 -4.58 -2.60 -3.32
CA PHE A 10 -3.71 -1.96 -4.29
C PHE A 10 -4.53 -1.67 -5.54
N THR A 11 -4.69 -0.40 -5.86
CA THR A 11 -5.55 0.03 -6.97
C THR A 11 -4.72 0.80 -7.99
N VAL A 12 -4.89 0.43 -9.26
CA VAL A 12 -4.44 1.23 -10.39
C VAL A 12 -5.67 1.79 -11.06
N ALA A 13 -5.81 3.11 -11.07
CA ALA A 13 -6.97 3.80 -11.64
C ALA A 13 -6.53 4.67 -12.81
N TRP A 14 -7.22 4.56 -13.94
CA TRP A 14 -6.99 5.40 -15.10
C TRP A 14 -8.06 6.47 -15.19
N HIS A 15 -7.64 7.73 -15.10
CA HIS A 15 -8.50 8.88 -15.24
C HIS A 15 -8.55 9.29 -16.71
N HIS A 16 -9.63 8.89 -17.40
CA HIS A 16 -9.73 8.95 -18.86
C HIS A 16 -9.86 10.39 -19.42
N ARG A 17 -10.15 11.38 -18.56
CA ARG A 17 -10.34 12.78 -19.00
C ARG A 17 -9.03 13.52 -19.25
N ASP A 18 -7.98 13.17 -18.52
CA ASP A 18 -6.66 13.81 -18.56
C ASP A 18 -5.51 12.79 -18.74
N ASP A 19 -5.86 11.55 -19.03
CA ASP A 19 -4.96 10.42 -19.26
C ASP A 19 -4.02 10.09 -18.08
N HIS A 20 -4.34 10.56 -16.87
CA HIS A 20 -3.54 10.27 -15.69
C HIS A 20 -3.82 8.87 -15.13
N VAL A 21 -2.77 8.10 -14.87
CA VAL A 21 -2.86 6.82 -14.14
C VAL A 21 -2.38 7.01 -12.70
N TRP A 22 -3.22 6.61 -11.75
CA TRP A 22 -2.98 6.72 -10.31
C TRP A 22 -2.71 5.34 -9.73
N TYR A 23 -1.74 5.26 -8.81
CA TYR A 23 -1.51 4.08 -7.99
C TYR A 23 -1.82 4.42 -6.53
N GLU A 24 -2.79 3.72 -5.97
CA GLU A 24 -3.29 3.92 -4.62
C GLU A 24 -3.06 2.67 -3.76
N ILE A 25 -2.68 2.88 -2.51
CA ILE A 25 -2.54 1.83 -1.49
C ILE A 25 -3.44 2.19 -0.31
N LEU A 26 -4.45 1.37 -0.04
CA LEU A 26 -5.31 1.48 1.14
C LEU A 26 -5.03 0.30 2.06
N ALA A 27 -4.66 0.58 3.31
CA ALA A 27 -4.39 -0.47 4.29
C ALA A 27 -4.87 -0.06 5.69
N PHE A 28 -5.74 -0.88 6.27
CA PHE A 28 -6.18 -0.74 7.66
C PHE A 28 -6.11 -2.09 8.40
N SER A 29 -5.90 -2.00 9.71
CA SER A 29 -5.81 -3.16 10.58
C SER A 29 -6.56 -2.86 11.89
N GLN A 30 -7.40 -3.80 12.30
CA GLN A 30 -8.30 -3.79 13.44
C GLN A 30 -7.83 -4.87 14.44
N PRO A 31 -7.02 -4.49 15.46
CA PRO A 31 -6.53 -5.43 16.45
C PRO A 31 -7.61 -5.76 17.48
N ASN A 32 -7.92 -7.04 17.65
CA ASN A 32 -8.98 -7.50 18.57
C ASN A 32 -8.44 -8.06 19.90
N HIS A 33 -7.13 -7.99 20.14
CA HIS A 33 -6.51 -8.52 21.37
C HIS A 33 -5.41 -7.59 21.91
N TRP A 34 -5.34 -7.43 23.23
CA TRP A 34 -4.40 -6.51 23.90
C TRP A 34 -2.93 -6.85 23.62
N LEU A 35 -2.59 -8.15 23.58
CA LEU A 35 -1.25 -8.61 23.19
C LEU A 35 -0.84 -8.13 21.79
N VAL A 36 -1.78 -8.09 20.84
CA VAL A 36 -1.45 -7.65 19.48
C VAL A 36 -1.46 -6.13 19.35
N LYS A 37 -2.25 -5.42 20.18
CA LYS A 37 -2.11 -3.97 20.33
C LYS A 37 -0.68 -3.55 20.73
N LEU A 38 0.06 -4.39 21.45
CA LEU A 38 1.46 -4.10 21.80
C LEU A 38 2.40 -4.20 20.58
N GLY A 39 2.15 -5.17 19.68
CA GLY A 39 2.88 -5.30 18.42
C GLY A 39 2.41 -4.34 17.31
N TYR A 40 1.22 -3.74 17.47
CA TYR A 40 0.58 -2.90 16.47
C TYR A 40 1.43 -1.70 15.99
N PRO A 41 2.15 -0.95 16.85
CA PRO A 41 3.02 0.12 16.39
C PRO A 41 4.13 -0.36 15.45
N VAL A 42 4.70 -1.54 15.73
CA VAL A 42 5.74 -2.16 14.89
C VAL A 42 5.14 -2.57 13.54
N ALA A 43 3.97 -3.21 13.55
CA ALA A 43 3.25 -3.55 12.32
C ALA A 43 2.94 -2.31 11.47
N ARG A 44 2.45 -1.22 12.09
CA ARG A 44 2.18 0.06 11.42
C ARG A 44 3.45 0.70 10.85
N PHE A 45 4.59 0.57 11.52
CA PHE A 45 5.87 1.03 11.00
C PHE A 45 6.22 0.30 9.70
N TYR A 46 6.15 -1.02 9.69
CA TYR A 46 6.46 -1.82 8.49
C TYR A 46 5.46 -1.60 7.35
N GLN A 47 4.16 -1.46 7.65
CA GLN A 47 3.14 -1.11 6.63
C GLN A 47 3.45 0.23 5.95
N ARG A 48 3.81 1.27 6.72
CA ARG A 48 4.20 2.58 6.16
C ARG A 48 5.47 2.49 5.32
N ARG A 49 6.47 1.75 5.80
CA ARG A 49 7.72 1.52 5.06
C ARG A 49 7.43 0.81 3.74
N PHE A 50 6.58 -0.22 3.77
CA PHE A 50 6.17 -0.95 2.59
C PHE A 50 5.45 -0.05 1.59
N ALA A 51 4.47 0.75 2.04
CA ALA A 51 3.73 1.66 1.17
C ALA A 51 4.66 2.62 0.42
N ARG A 52 5.60 3.26 1.13
CA ARG A 52 6.58 4.16 0.53
C ARG A 52 7.46 3.45 -0.50
N SER A 53 7.99 2.28 -0.15
CA SER A 53 8.84 1.49 -1.05
C SER A 53 8.07 1.02 -2.29
N SER A 54 6.81 0.58 -2.12
CA SER A 54 5.96 0.15 -3.23
C SER A 54 5.69 1.28 -4.21
N MET A 55 5.28 2.45 -3.72
CA MET A 55 5.05 3.64 -4.53
C MET A 55 6.31 4.07 -5.30
N TYR A 56 7.48 4.05 -4.63
CA TYR A 56 8.75 4.38 -5.28
C TYR A 56 9.12 3.39 -6.38
N ARG A 57 8.94 2.09 -6.14
CA ARG A 57 9.21 1.04 -7.13
C ARG A 57 8.26 1.11 -8.32
N MET A 58 6.98 1.40 -8.09
CA MET A 58 6.01 1.59 -9.18
C MET A 58 6.42 2.76 -10.08
N GLN A 59 6.82 3.89 -9.50
CA GLN A 59 7.32 5.03 -10.28
C GLN A 59 8.58 4.70 -11.08
N GLN A 60 9.51 3.93 -10.51
CA GLN A 60 10.71 3.51 -11.24
C GLN A 60 10.38 2.56 -12.39
N ALA A 61 9.52 1.57 -12.14
CA ALA A 61 9.14 0.58 -13.15
C ALA A 61 8.48 1.26 -14.37
N THR A 62 7.57 2.21 -14.14
CA THR A 62 6.90 2.93 -15.24
C THR A 62 7.84 3.85 -16.00
N ARG A 63 8.82 4.49 -15.32
CA ARG A 63 9.86 5.29 -16.00
C ARG A 63 10.76 4.44 -16.88
N SER A 64 11.17 3.25 -16.43
CA SER A 64 11.98 2.35 -17.25
C SER A 64 11.22 1.84 -18.48
N THR A 65 9.91 1.62 -18.37
CA THR A 65 9.08 1.20 -19.52
C THR A 65 8.98 2.31 -20.58
N LEU A 66 8.88 3.57 -20.16
CA LEU A 66 8.87 4.73 -21.07
C LEU A 66 10.22 5.00 -21.76
N GLN A 67 11.32 4.37 -21.34
CA GLN A 67 12.62 4.48 -22.02
C GLN A 67 12.85 3.39 -23.07
N VAL A 68 12.00 2.35 -23.10
CA VAL A 68 12.12 1.20 -24.02
C VAL A 68 11.06 1.25 -25.12
N ALA A 69 10.03 2.09 -24.97
CA ALA A 69 9.01 2.38 -25.99
C ALA A 69 9.31 3.70 -26.70
#